data_AF-A0A699YKY2-F1
#
_entry.id   AF-A0A699YKY2-F1
#
_cell.length_a   1.000
_cell.length_b   1.000
_cell.length_c   1.000
_cell.angle_alpha   90.00
_cell.angle_beta   90.00
_cell.angle_gamma   90.00
#
_symmetry.space_group_name_H-M   'P 1'
#
loop_
_entity.id
_entity.type
_entity.pdbx_description
1 polymer ?
#
loop_
_entity_poly.entity_id
_entity_poly.type
_entity_poly.pdbx_seq_one_letter_code
_entity_poly.pdbx_strand_id
1 'polypeptide(L)'
;MLLLLLYPGHLRTLTTRVTHVLPVSDDGGSTAEIVRVLGGPAVGDLRSRCLRLADSSDEEGRAVKALLAHRLSATDALAAKQEWYNIVEGQHMLWQGVSQPYKHVIRAFLAFFQAQIFGHSTARFDFSNGSIEAPSSVCKQAHGSPPLPAPIRRVFYLSSEGTGQQHEVLPSAHPTALAEVQKADAVIYGMGSLYTSICPIVCLSGMGEAIASREIPKIMLLNGSHDRETSSSGAHEGPMTAADMVQAVS
;
A
#
# COMPACT_ATOMS: atom_id res chain seq x y z
N MET A 1 23.47 2.13 1.26
CA MET A 1 22.07 2.47 1.51
C MET A 1 21.26 1.78 0.43
N LEU A 2 20.31 0.95 0.81
CA LEU A 2 19.47 0.22 -0.16
C LEU A 2 18.18 1.02 -0.37
N LEU A 3 17.90 1.38 -1.62
CA LEU A 3 16.60 1.92 -1.99
C LEU A 3 15.68 0.75 -2.34
N LEU A 4 14.58 0.66 -1.62
CA LEU A 4 13.66 -0.46 -1.70
C LEU A 4 12.32 0.00 -2.21
N LEU A 5 12.04 -0.37 -3.44
CA LEU A 5 10.72 -0.35 -4.03
C LEU A 5 10.03 -1.64 -3.57
N LEU A 6 9.45 -1.60 -2.37
CA LEU A 6 8.67 -2.67 -1.72
C LEU A 6 9.49 -3.90 -1.22
N TYR A 7 9.29 -4.31 0.05
CA TYR A 7 9.76 -5.54 0.73
C TYR A 7 11.30 -5.73 0.91
N PRO A 8 11.88 -5.96 2.14
CA PRO A 8 11.69 -7.21 2.91
C PRO A 8 11.90 -7.12 4.45
N GLY A 9 11.09 -7.86 5.22
CA GLY A 9 11.18 -7.90 6.70
C GLY A 9 12.55 -8.34 7.26
N HIS A 10 13.36 -9.04 6.47
CA HIS A 10 14.68 -9.55 6.88
C HIS A 10 15.87 -8.66 6.47
N LEU A 11 15.70 -7.61 5.64
CA LEU A 11 16.87 -6.75 5.32
C LEU A 11 17.38 -5.98 6.53
N ARG A 12 16.54 -5.79 7.56
CA ARG A 12 16.96 -5.19 8.84
C ARG A 12 18.04 -6.00 9.55
N THR A 13 18.13 -7.32 9.30
CA THR A 13 19.21 -8.15 9.87
C THR A 13 20.53 -8.00 9.10
N LEU A 14 20.47 -7.48 7.86
CA LEU A 14 21.63 -7.32 6.98
C LEU A 14 22.15 -5.88 6.94
N THR A 15 21.27 -4.89 7.10
CA THR A 15 21.66 -3.48 7.10
C THR A 15 20.64 -2.59 7.80
N THR A 16 21.12 -1.50 8.39
CA THR A 16 20.32 -0.45 9.03
C THR A 16 20.03 0.74 8.11
N ARG A 17 20.64 0.79 6.92
CA ARG A 17 20.51 1.92 5.98
C ARG A 17 19.58 1.57 4.81
N VAL A 18 18.29 1.60 5.08
CA VAL A 18 17.22 1.23 4.13
C VAL A 18 16.25 2.39 3.95
N THR A 19 16.01 2.79 2.71
CA THR A 19 14.98 3.77 2.35
C THR A 19 13.86 3.06 1.58
N HIS A 20 12.63 3.21 2.04
CA HIS A 20 11.45 2.64 1.38
C HIS A 20 10.70 3.72 0.60
N VAL A 21 10.47 3.46 -0.68
CA VAL A 21 9.56 4.28 -1.51
C VAL A 21 8.31 3.46 -1.76
N LEU A 22 7.15 4.06 -1.49
CA LEU A 22 5.86 3.38 -1.55
C LEU A 22 4.94 4.16 -2.50
N PRO A 23 4.13 3.47 -3.31
CA PRO A 23 3.12 4.14 -4.12
C PRO A 23 1.99 4.64 -3.21
N VAL A 24 1.36 5.74 -3.61
CA VAL A 24 0.17 6.32 -2.96
C VAL A 24 -1.05 6.23 -3.88
N SER A 25 -1.06 5.24 -4.78
CA SER A 25 -2.07 5.07 -5.83
C SER A 25 -3.06 3.94 -5.56
N ASP A 26 -3.01 3.31 -4.38
CA ASP A 26 -3.87 2.18 -4.00
C ASP A 26 -5.28 2.67 -3.65
N ASP A 27 -6.17 2.78 -4.63
CA ASP A 27 -7.47 3.48 -4.52
C ASP A 27 -8.60 2.63 -3.95
N GLY A 28 -8.28 1.71 -3.05
CA GLY A 28 -9.05 0.51 -3.02
C GLY A 28 -9.53 -0.05 -1.68
N GLY A 29 -10.55 -0.91 -1.74
CA GLY A 29 -11.22 -1.50 -0.59
C GLY A 29 -11.73 -0.37 0.27
N SER A 30 -11.48 -0.45 1.56
CA SER A 30 -11.87 0.62 2.46
C SER A 30 -10.93 1.86 2.39
N THR A 31 -9.88 1.91 1.51
CA THR A 31 -9.12 3.16 1.23
C THR A 31 -9.84 3.96 0.18
N ALA A 32 -10.44 3.27 -0.80
CA ALA A 32 -11.46 3.88 -1.65
C ALA A 32 -12.51 4.57 -0.79
N GLU A 33 -12.99 3.89 0.26
CA GLU A 33 -14.02 4.41 1.15
C GLU A 33 -13.55 5.61 1.98
N ILE A 34 -12.34 5.56 2.54
CA ILE A 34 -11.75 6.71 3.25
C ILE A 34 -11.55 7.89 2.30
N VAL A 35 -10.96 7.68 1.13
CA VAL A 35 -10.74 8.75 0.14
C VAL A 35 -12.08 9.30 -0.37
N ARG A 36 -13.09 8.45 -0.55
CA ARG A 36 -14.44 8.86 -0.99
C ARG A 36 -15.15 9.76 0.03
N VAL A 37 -14.98 9.50 1.32
CA VAL A 37 -15.71 10.22 2.39
C VAL A 37 -14.89 11.39 2.95
N LEU A 38 -13.59 11.19 3.16
CA LEU A 38 -12.71 12.16 3.83
C LEU A 38 -11.73 12.86 2.87
N GLY A 39 -11.61 12.38 1.63
CA GLY A 39 -10.59 12.86 0.69
C GLY A 39 -9.17 12.42 1.05
N GLY A 40 -8.19 13.05 0.41
CA GLY A 40 -6.76 12.79 0.65
C GLY A 40 -6.17 11.65 -0.19
N PRO A 41 -4.88 11.37 -0.02
CA PRO A 41 -4.18 10.33 -0.78
C PRO A 41 -4.54 8.92 -0.28
N ALA A 42 -4.36 7.93 -1.15
CA ALA A 42 -4.42 6.54 -0.73
C ALA A 42 -3.25 6.19 0.21
N VAL A 43 -3.60 5.50 1.30
CA VAL A 43 -2.70 5.23 2.45
C VAL A 43 -2.55 3.74 2.77
N GLY A 44 -3.22 2.86 2.00
CA GLY A 44 -3.22 1.41 2.22
C GLY A 44 -1.84 0.77 2.22
N ASP A 45 -1.04 1.08 1.21
CA ASP A 45 0.33 0.57 1.10
C ASP A 45 1.24 1.10 2.21
N LEU A 46 1.03 2.34 2.67
CA LEU A 46 1.75 2.90 3.82
C LEU A 46 1.47 2.09 5.09
N ARG A 47 0.20 1.87 5.43
CA ARG A 47 -0.18 1.08 6.61
C ARG A 47 0.38 -0.34 6.54
N SER A 48 0.18 -1.02 5.42
CA SER A 48 0.64 -2.40 5.25
C SER A 48 2.16 -2.51 5.46
N ARG A 49 2.91 -1.45 5.12
CA ARG A 49 4.35 -1.37 5.34
C ARG A 49 4.70 -1.03 6.78
N CYS A 50 4.03 -0.06 7.41
CA CYS A 50 4.20 0.22 8.84
C CYS A 50 3.95 -1.02 9.70
N LEU A 51 2.86 -1.76 9.47
CA LEU A 51 2.56 -3.01 10.18
C LEU A 51 3.63 -4.09 10.01
N ARG A 52 4.23 -4.18 8.81
CA ARG A 52 5.31 -5.14 8.55
C ARG A 52 6.64 -4.73 9.19
N LEU A 53 6.90 -3.44 9.30
CA LEU A 53 8.11 -2.88 9.90
C LEU A 53 7.97 -2.67 11.42
N ALA A 54 6.76 -2.70 11.94
CA ALA A 54 6.46 -2.57 13.36
C ALA A 54 7.19 -3.68 14.12
N ASP A 55 7.87 -3.27 15.18
CA ASP A 55 8.50 -4.20 16.09
C ASP A 55 7.43 -5.06 16.76
N SER A 56 7.66 -6.36 16.76
CA SER A 56 6.78 -7.36 17.37
C SER A 56 7.57 -8.34 18.24
N SER A 57 8.73 -7.89 18.72
CA SER A 57 9.63 -8.68 19.56
C SER A 57 9.01 -8.96 20.93
N ASP A 58 8.30 -7.98 21.50
CA ASP A 58 7.59 -8.11 22.78
C ASP A 58 6.09 -8.38 22.62
N GLU A 59 5.44 -8.70 23.75
CA GLU A 59 4.01 -9.04 23.79
C GLU A 59 3.12 -7.85 23.43
N GLU A 60 3.47 -6.64 23.91
CA GLU A 60 2.73 -5.42 23.62
C GLU A 60 2.78 -5.05 22.14
N GLY A 61 3.96 -5.12 21.50
CA GLY A 61 4.12 -4.87 20.07
C GLY A 61 3.33 -5.85 19.22
N ARG A 62 3.24 -7.13 19.63
CA ARG A 62 2.35 -8.11 18.99
C ARG A 62 0.87 -7.75 19.15
N ALA A 63 0.46 -7.31 20.34
CA ALA A 63 -0.92 -6.91 20.61
C ALA A 63 -1.32 -5.66 19.81
N VAL A 64 -0.47 -4.63 19.79
CA VAL A 64 -0.67 -3.40 18.99
C VAL A 64 -0.71 -3.74 17.51
N LYS A 65 0.19 -4.58 17.02
CA LYS A 65 0.18 -5.04 15.62
C LYS A 65 -1.08 -5.82 15.29
N ALA A 66 -1.57 -6.68 16.19
CA ALA A 66 -2.81 -7.42 16.00
C ALA A 66 -4.03 -6.49 15.91
N LEU A 67 -4.10 -5.49 16.80
CA LEU A 67 -5.12 -4.44 16.76
C LEU A 67 -5.09 -3.69 15.43
N LEU A 68 -3.95 -3.14 15.03
CA LEU A 68 -3.84 -2.33 13.81
C LEU A 68 -3.90 -3.16 12.50
N ALA A 69 -3.65 -4.47 12.56
CA ALA A 69 -3.81 -5.37 11.42
C ALA A 69 -5.25 -5.89 11.26
N HIS A 70 -6.12 -5.69 12.26
CA HIS A 70 -7.47 -6.23 12.28
C HIS A 70 -8.34 -5.69 11.14
N ARG A 71 -9.19 -6.56 10.61
CA ARG A 71 -10.21 -6.24 9.60
C ARG A 71 -11.59 -6.53 10.19
N LEU A 72 -12.45 -5.52 10.16
CA LEU A 72 -13.86 -5.60 10.50
C LEU A 72 -14.58 -6.56 9.54
N SER A 73 -15.74 -7.06 9.99
CA SER A 73 -16.57 -7.98 9.20
C SER A 73 -16.76 -7.52 7.74
N ALA A 74 -16.45 -8.40 6.80
CA ALA A 74 -16.62 -8.15 5.37
C ALA A 74 -18.04 -8.47 4.86
N THR A 75 -18.82 -9.22 5.63
CA THR A 75 -20.12 -9.75 5.19
C THR A 75 -21.30 -9.03 5.84
N ASP A 76 -21.08 -8.35 6.96
CA ASP A 76 -22.13 -7.67 7.72
C ASP A 76 -21.69 -6.27 8.13
N ALA A 77 -22.23 -5.26 7.44
CA ALA A 77 -21.93 -3.86 7.68
C ALA A 77 -22.45 -3.35 9.05
N LEU A 78 -23.53 -3.92 9.58
CA LEU A 78 -24.04 -3.54 10.90
C LEU A 78 -23.13 -4.10 12.00
N ALA A 79 -22.74 -5.37 11.89
CA ALA A 79 -21.78 -5.99 12.79
C ALA A 79 -20.43 -5.25 12.76
N ALA A 80 -19.92 -4.92 11.56
CA ALA A 80 -18.68 -4.15 11.41
C ALA A 80 -18.73 -2.79 12.11
N LYS A 81 -19.88 -2.09 12.00
CA LYS A 81 -20.09 -0.80 12.67
C LYS A 81 -20.13 -0.93 14.20
N GLN A 82 -20.82 -1.95 14.72
CA GLN A 82 -20.88 -2.22 16.16
C GLN A 82 -19.50 -2.60 16.72
N GLU A 83 -18.78 -3.45 16.01
CA GLU A 83 -17.42 -3.85 16.34
C GLU A 83 -16.49 -2.63 16.39
N TRP A 84 -16.54 -1.76 15.38
CA TRP A 84 -15.78 -0.51 15.36
C TRP A 84 -16.06 0.38 16.58
N TYR A 85 -17.32 0.56 16.97
CA TYR A 85 -17.66 1.33 18.16
C TYR A 85 -17.09 0.72 19.45
N ASN A 86 -17.19 -0.61 19.61
CA ASN A 86 -16.60 -1.31 20.75
C ASN A 86 -15.07 -1.13 20.81
N ILE A 87 -14.40 -1.07 19.65
CA ILE A 87 -12.97 -0.80 19.56
C ILE A 87 -12.66 0.64 20.00
N VAL A 88 -13.34 1.65 19.45
CA VAL A 88 -13.12 3.07 19.78
C VAL A 88 -13.36 3.34 21.28
N GLU A 89 -14.40 2.73 21.84
CA GLU A 89 -14.71 2.82 23.27
C GLU A 89 -13.69 2.10 24.17
N GLY A 90 -12.80 1.28 23.58
CA GLY A 90 -11.78 0.57 24.34
C GLY A 90 -12.27 -0.72 25.01
N GLN A 91 -13.46 -1.20 24.65
CA GLN A 91 -14.10 -2.37 25.26
C GLN A 91 -13.80 -3.68 24.51
N HIS A 92 -13.33 -3.58 23.26
CA HIS A 92 -13.06 -4.74 22.43
C HIS A 92 -11.86 -5.59 22.93
N MET A 93 -11.93 -6.91 22.71
CA MET A 93 -10.88 -7.85 23.11
C MET A 93 -9.51 -7.59 22.46
N LEU A 94 -9.47 -6.89 21.33
CA LEU A 94 -8.22 -6.50 20.66
C LEU A 94 -7.34 -5.56 21.50
N TRP A 95 -7.87 -4.95 22.55
CA TRP A 95 -7.07 -4.15 23.49
C TRP A 95 -6.32 -4.99 24.54
N GLN A 96 -6.56 -6.30 24.59
CA GLN A 96 -5.82 -7.19 25.49
C GLN A 96 -4.33 -7.19 25.10
N GLY A 97 -3.45 -7.03 26.09
CA GLY A 97 -2.00 -6.94 25.89
C GLY A 97 -1.48 -5.56 25.48
N VAL A 98 -2.35 -4.58 25.21
CA VAL A 98 -1.95 -3.19 24.94
C VAL A 98 -1.97 -2.38 26.23
N SER A 99 -0.84 -1.75 26.60
CA SER A 99 -0.75 -0.95 27.82
C SER A 99 -1.62 0.31 27.75
N GLN A 100 -1.88 0.92 28.90
CA GLN A 100 -2.68 2.14 28.97
C GLN A 100 -2.07 3.31 28.17
N PRO A 101 -0.76 3.60 28.21
CA PRO A 101 -0.17 4.65 27.37
C PRO A 101 -0.48 4.48 25.87
N TYR A 102 -0.25 3.29 25.31
CA TYR A 102 -0.57 3.01 23.91
C TYR A 102 -2.06 3.07 23.63
N LYS A 103 -2.88 2.52 24.53
CA LYS A 103 -4.34 2.58 24.43
C LYS A 103 -4.86 4.02 24.38
N HIS A 104 -4.31 4.94 25.16
CA HIS A 104 -4.71 6.35 25.11
C HIS A 104 -4.37 6.99 23.76
N VAL A 105 -3.16 6.76 23.25
CA VAL A 105 -2.70 7.34 21.98
C VAL A 105 -3.52 6.82 20.80
N ILE A 106 -3.63 5.49 20.68
CA ILE A 106 -4.34 4.86 19.56
C ILE A 106 -5.83 5.22 19.62
N ARG A 107 -6.47 5.16 20.80
CA ARG A 107 -7.89 5.53 20.92
C ARG A 107 -8.15 7.00 20.60
N ALA A 108 -7.26 7.92 20.98
CA ALA A 108 -7.41 9.33 20.63
C ALA A 108 -7.43 9.51 19.11
N PHE A 109 -6.56 8.80 18.38
CA PHE A 109 -6.58 8.79 16.92
C PHE A 109 -7.86 8.19 16.35
N LEU A 110 -8.30 7.03 16.85
CA LEU A 110 -9.53 6.37 16.38
C LEU A 110 -10.79 7.23 16.64
N ALA A 111 -10.87 7.88 17.80
CA ALA A 111 -11.94 8.80 18.13
C ALA A 111 -11.92 10.06 17.24
N PHE A 112 -10.74 10.60 16.96
CA PHE A 112 -10.57 11.70 16.01
C PHE A 112 -11.04 11.31 14.61
N PHE A 113 -10.62 10.14 14.11
CA PHE A 113 -11.07 9.62 12.82
C PHE A 113 -12.59 9.44 12.77
N GLN A 114 -13.19 8.89 13.83
CA GLN A 114 -14.65 8.78 13.95
C GLN A 114 -15.35 10.16 13.88
N ALA A 115 -14.77 11.17 14.53
CA ALA A 115 -15.30 12.53 14.47
C ALA A 115 -15.20 13.12 13.05
N GLN A 116 -14.12 12.84 12.31
CA GLN A 116 -13.98 13.26 10.92
C GLN A 116 -15.04 12.62 10.01
N ILE A 117 -15.35 11.33 10.21
CA ILE A 117 -16.43 10.65 9.50
C ILE A 117 -17.77 11.36 9.74
N PHE A 118 -18.08 11.70 11.00
CA PHE A 118 -19.32 12.41 11.32
C PHE A 118 -19.36 13.85 10.81
N GLY A 119 -18.21 14.51 10.70
CA GLY A 119 -18.09 15.87 10.17
C GLY A 119 -18.37 15.97 8.66
N HIS A 120 -18.22 14.87 7.91
CA HIS A 120 -18.47 14.81 6.47
C HIS A 120 -19.89 14.28 6.21
N SER A 121 -20.87 15.18 6.16
CA SER A 121 -22.30 14.85 6.09
C SER A 121 -22.81 14.42 4.71
N THR A 122 -21.97 14.49 3.67
CA THR A 122 -22.41 14.32 2.29
C THR A 122 -22.55 12.87 1.86
N ALA A 123 -21.93 11.91 2.57
CA ALA A 123 -22.06 10.50 2.25
C ALA A 123 -21.96 9.58 3.48
N ARG A 124 -22.73 8.48 3.46
CA ARG A 124 -22.66 7.44 4.50
C ARG A 124 -21.33 6.69 4.37
N PHE A 125 -20.62 6.53 5.49
CA PHE A 125 -19.42 5.70 5.57
C PHE A 125 -19.78 4.22 5.75
N ASP A 126 -19.18 3.35 4.96
CA ASP A 126 -19.27 1.90 5.05
C ASP A 126 -18.07 1.33 5.82
N PHE A 127 -18.36 0.65 6.94
CA PHE A 127 -17.34 0.02 7.79
C PHE A 127 -17.00 -1.40 7.34
N SER A 128 -17.73 -1.96 6.36
CA SER A 128 -17.53 -3.34 5.92
C SER A 128 -16.12 -3.57 5.36
N ASN A 129 -15.48 -4.66 5.79
CA ASN A 129 -14.08 -4.98 5.46
C ASN A 129 -13.09 -3.82 5.77
N GLY A 130 -13.52 -2.87 6.61
CA GLY A 130 -12.72 -1.77 7.12
C GLY A 130 -11.60 -2.32 7.98
N SER A 131 -10.38 -1.87 7.80
CA SER A 131 -9.34 -2.16 8.77
C SER A 131 -9.18 -1.03 9.76
N ILE A 132 -8.74 -1.37 10.98
CA ILE A 132 -8.32 -0.37 11.95
C ILE A 132 -7.05 0.28 11.37
N GLU A 133 -7.23 1.47 10.80
CA GLU A 133 -6.32 2.15 9.85
C GLU A 133 -6.32 1.60 8.43
N ALA A 134 -5.96 2.49 7.51
CA ALA A 134 -6.58 2.56 6.21
C ALA A 134 -6.32 1.40 5.22
N PRO A 135 -7.25 1.13 4.31
CA PRO A 135 -7.37 -0.14 3.59
C PRO A 135 -6.81 -0.17 2.17
N SER A 136 -7.05 -1.23 1.41
CA SER A 136 -6.27 -1.59 0.24
C SER A 136 -7.17 -2.13 -0.85
N SER A 137 -7.05 -1.67 -2.09
CA SER A 137 -7.43 -2.47 -3.27
C SER A 137 -6.77 -1.95 -4.55
N VAL A 138 -5.67 -2.61 -4.85
CA VAL A 138 -5.79 -3.74 -5.76
C VAL A 138 -5.88 -5.01 -4.92
N CYS A 139 -6.77 -5.93 -5.25
CA CYS A 139 -6.72 -7.26 -4.65
C CYS A 139 -5.43 -7.92 -5.17
N LYS A 140 -4.32 -7.69 -4.47
CA LYS A 140 -3.00 -8.32 -4.67
C LYS A 140 -3.05 -9.82 -4.31
N GLN A 141 -4.24 -10.45 -4.35
CA GLN A 141 -4.41 -11.87 -4.10
C GLN A 141 -4.02 -12.64 -5.36
N ALA A 142 -2.94 -13.41 -5.23
CA ALA A 142 -2.48 -14.37 -6.23
C ALA A 142 -3.45 -15.56 -6.42
N HIS A 143 -4.46 -15.72 -5.55
CA HIS A 143 -5.41 -16.85 -5.60
C HIS A 143 -6.86 -16.37 -5.65
N GLY A 144 -7.57 -16.80 -6.71
CA GLY A 144 -9.03 -16.72 -6.81
C GLY A 144 -9.59 -15.57 -7.64
N SER A 145 -8.78 -14.57 -8.02
CA SER A 145 -9.22 -13.52 -8.95
C SER A 145 -8.99 -13.94 -10.40
N PRO A 146 -9.95 -13.72 -11.32
CA PRO A 146 -9.76 -14.08 -12.72
C PRO A 146 -8.64 -13.24 -13.37
N PRO A 147 -7.88 -13.83 -14.31
CA PRO A 147 -6.97 -13.11 -15.19
C PRO A 147 -7.60 -11.85 -15.79
N LEU A 148 -6.77 -10.86 -16.11
CA LEU A 148 -7.24 -9.73 -16.89
C LEU A 148 -7.65 -10.20 -18.29
N PRO A 149 -8.67 -9.57 -18.91
CA PRO A 149 -9.14 -9.96 -20.24
C PRO A 149 -8.10 -9.72 -21.35
N ALA A 150 -7.09 -8.88 -21.09
CA ALA A 150 -5.99 -8.59 -21.99
C ALA A 150 -4.72 -8.22 -21.22
N PRO A 151 -3.52 -8.42 -21.81
CA PRO A 151 -2.25 -7.98 -21.21
C PRO A 151 -2.19 -6.47 -21.00
N ILE A 152 -1.57 -6.05 -19.90
CA ILE A 152 -1.32 -4.63 -19.63
C ILE A 152 -0.22 -4.13 -20.56
N ARG A 153 -0.51 -3.10 -21.36
CA ARG A 153 0.46 -2.48 -22.27
C ARG A 153 1.19 -1.28 -21.64
N ARG A 154 0.51 -0.53 -20.76
CA ARG A 154 1.02 0.71 -20.17
C ARG A 154 0.26 1.08 -18.90
N VAL A 155 0.97 1.68 -17.95
CA VAL A 155 0.40 2.29 -16.74
C VAL A 155 0.73 3.78 -16.75
N PHE A 156 -0.23 4.61 -16.33
CA PHE A 156 -0.09 6.05 -16.25
C PHE A 156 -1.05 6.60 -15.20
N TYR A 157 -0.79 7.83 -14.74
CA TYR A 157 -1.65 8.51 -13.78
C TYR A 157 -2.73 9.31 -14.51
N LEU A 158 -3.91 9.34 -13.91
CA LEU A 158 -5.05 10.15 -14.37
C LEU A 158 -5.38 11.19 -13.30
N SER A 159 -5.75 12.39 -13.72
CA SER A 159 -6.33 13.43 -12.86
C SER A 159 -7.61 13.98 -13.48
N SER A 160 -8.55 14.38 -12.64
CA SER A 160 -9.75 15.12 -13.04
C SER A 160 -9.66 16.62 -12.71
N GLU A 161 -8.52 17.07 -12.17
CA GLU A 161 -8.32 18.44 -11.74
C GLU A 161 -8.35 19.44 -12.92
N GLY A 162 -8.97 20.60 -12.72
CA GLY A 162 -8.98 21.71 -13.69
C GLY A 162 -9.90 21.57 -14.91
N THR A 163 -10.35 20.37 -15.30
CA THR A 163 -11.10 20.19 -16.56
C THR A 163 -12.40 19.39 -16.44
N GLY A 164 -12.68 18.77 -15.28
CA GLY A 164 -13.88 17.92 -15.09
C GLY A 164 -13.89 16.63 -15.93
N GLN A 165 -12.85 16.40 -16.72
CA GLN A 165 -12.60 15.19 -17.50
C GLN A 165 -11.28 14.57 -17.03
N GLN A 166 -11.22 13.23 -17.03
CA GLN A 166 -9.98 12.53 -16.72
C GLN A 166 -8.98 12.74 -17.85
N HIS A 167 -7.78 13.19 -17.50
CA HIS A 167 -6.67 13.36 -18.42
C HIS A 167 -5.40 12.74 -17.82
N GLU A 168 -4.50 12.30 -18.69
CA GLU A 168 -3.21 11.77 -18.28
C GLU A 168 -2.34 12.86 -17.66
N VAL A 169 -1.72 12.52 -16.53
CA VAL A 169 -0.80 13.41 -15.81
C VAL A 169 0.50 12.68 -15.52
N LEU A 170 1.56 13.45 -15.36
CA LEU A 170 2.88 12.95 -14.99
C LEU A 170 3.30 13.57 -13.65
N PRO A 171 2.85 13.01 -12.52
CA PRO A 171 3.17 13.56 -11.22
C PRO A 171 4.67 13.44 -10.92
N SER A 172 5.24 14.49 -10.35
CA SER A 172 6.65 14.52 -9.97
C SER A 172 6.92 13.60 -8.78
N ALA A 173 8.03 12.86 -8.85
CA ALA A 173 8.52 12.12 -7.70
C ALA A 173 8.86 13.05 -6.53
N HIS A 174 8.67 12.57 -5.30
CA HIS A 174 8.98 13.36 -4.11
C HIS A 174 10.48 13.69 -4.05
N PRO A 175 10.90 14.96 -3.81
CA PRO A 175 12.31 15.37 -3.84
C PRO A 175 13.21 14.54 -2.92
N THR A 176 12.72 14.19 -1.72
CA THR A 176 13.47 13.30 -0.81
C THR A 176 13.69 11.93 -1.40
N ALA A 177 12.71 11.34 -2.10
CA ALA A 177 12.89 10.02 -2.71
C ALA A 177 13.97 10.07 -3.81
N LEU A 178 13.97 11.13 -4.63
CA LEU A 178 15.01 11.36 -5.64
C LEU A 178 16.39 11.54 -5.00
N ALA A 179 16.49 12.33 -3.93
CA ALA A 179 17.75 12.51 -3.20
C ALA A 179 18.29 11.20 -2.60
N GLU A 180 17.40 10.31 -2.18
CA GLU A 180 17.76 9.00 -1.64
C GLU A 180 18.19 8.01 -2.74
N VAL A 181 17.60 8.07 -3.93
CA VAL A 181 18.09 7.33 -5.12
C VAL A 181 19.55 7.67 -5.40
N GLN A 182 19.91 8.95 -5.31
CA GLN A 182 21.28 9.42 -5.61
C GLN A 182 22.33 8.90 -4.60
N LYS A 183 21.92 8.64 -3.36
CA LYS A 183 22.79 8.09 -2.31
C LYS A 183 22.76 6.57 -2.23
N ALA A 184 21.93 5.91 -3.02
CA ALA A 184 21.75 4.47 -2.96
C ALA A 184 22.98 3.73 -3.52
N ASP A 185 23.36 2.65 -2.84
CA ASP A 185 24.43 1.73 -3.27
C ASP A 185 23.85 0.57 -4.10
N ALA A 186 22.53 0.34 -4.02
CA ALA A 186 21.76 -0.54 -4.91
C ALA A 186 20.27 -0.17 -4.86
N VAL A 187 19.54 -0.52 -5.93
CA VAL A 187 18.08 -0.39 -6.01
C VAL A 187 17.47 -1.79 -6.05
N ILE A 188 16.50 -2.04 -5.17
CA ILE A 188 15.78 -3.31 -5.10
C ILE A 188 14.32 -3.04 -5.47
N TYR A 189 13.86 -3.67 -6.54
CA TYR A 189 12.45 -3.80 -6.93
C TYR A 189 11.93 -5.06 -6.25
N GLY A 190 11.43 -4.94 -5.02
CA GLY A 190 11.05 -6.12 -4.28
C GLY A 190 9.62 -6.60 -4.57
N MET A 191 9.24 -7.66 -3.87
CA MET A 191 8.06 -8.45 -4.18
C MET A 191 6.77 -7.62 -4.06
N GLY A 192 5.91 -7.77 -5.06
CA GLY A 192 4.66 -7.05 -5.19
C GLY A 192 4.15 -7.11 -6.63
N SER A 193 2.88 -6.72 -6.82
CA SER A 193 2.29 -6.63 -8.15
C SER A 193 3.07 -5.66 -9.03
N LEU A 194 3.40 -6.10 -10.24
CA LEU A 194 4.29 -5.38 -11.15
C LEU A 194 3.68 -4.02 -11.52
N TYR A 195 2.46 -4.02 -12.04
CA TYR A 195 1.85 -2.83 -12.62
C TYR A 195 1.17 -1.95 -11.59
N THR A 196 0.75 -2.51 -10.46
CA THR A 196 -0.01 -1.77 -9.43
C THR A 196 0.78 -1.45 -8.18
N SER A 197 2.03 -1.91 -8.07
CA SER A 197 2.91 -1.55 -6.95
C SER A 197 4.30 -1.06 -7.37
N ILE A 198 4.94 -1.69 -8.35
CA ILE A 198 6.29 -1.30 -8.79
C ILE A 198 6.22 -0.18 -9.84
N CYS A 199 5.50 -0.39 -10.94
CA CYS A 199 5.37 0.58 -12.03
C CYS A 199 4.88 1.96 -11.57
N PRO A 200 3.91 2.12 -10.64
CA PRO A 200 3.46 3.44 -10.21
C PRO A 200 4.57 4.28 -9.59
N ILE A 201 5.59 3.66 -8.98
CA ILE A 201 6.75 4.40 -8.45
C ILE A 201 7.69 4.81 -9.58
N VAL A 202 7.98 3.89 -10.50
CA VAL A 202 8.95 4.11 -11.59
C VAL A 202 8.44 5.12 -12.61
N CYS A 203 7.13 5.13 -12.87
CA CYS A 203 6.47 6.04 -13.82
C CYS A 203 6.30 7.48 -13.30
N LEU A 204 6.72 7.80 -12.06
CA LEU A 204 6.74 9.19 -11.58
C LEU A 204 7.80 9.99 -12.32
N SER A 205 7.50 11.25 -12.63
CA SER A 205 8.43 12.14 -13.32
C SER A 205 9.76 12.22 -12.56
N GLY A 206 10.86 11.90 -13.23
CA GLY A 206 12.21 11.96 -12.68
C GLY A 206 12.65 10.71 -11.91
N MET A 207 11.73 9.80 -11.53
CA MET A 207 12.12 8.60 -10.77
C MET A 207 12.86 7.60 -11.65
N GLY A 208 12.28 7.23 -12.80
CA GLY A 208 12.89 6.31 -13.75
C GLY A 208 14.25 6.81 -14.22
N GLU A 209 14.35 8.09 -14.58
CA GLU A 209 15.60 8.73 -15.00
C GLU A 209 16.64 8.73 -13.88
N ALA A 210 16.23 9.07 -12.65
CA ALA A 210 17.14 9.05 -11.50
C ALA A 210 17.69 7.65 -11.24
N ILE A 211 16.86 6.60 -11.30
CA ILE A 211 17.32 5.21 -11.12
C ILE A 211 18.22 4.77 -12.28
N ALA A 212 17.85 5.08 -13.52
CA ALA A 212 18.60 4.71 -14.72
C ALA A 212 20.00 5.37 -14.74
N SER A 213 20.11 6.61 -14.28
CA SER A 213 21.36 7.37 -14.20
C SER A 213 22.43 6.77 -13.27
N ARG A 214 22.03 5.85 -12.38
CA ARG A 214 22.92 5.26 -11.37
C ARG A 214 23.56 3.98 -11.90
N GLU A 215 24.88 3.92 -11.91
CA GLU A 215 25.66 2.69 -12.19
C GLU A 215 25.80 1.82 -10.92
N ILE A 216 24.67 1.41 -10.37
CA ILE A 216 24.59 0.55 -9.17
C ILE A 216 23.77 -0.72 -9.47
N PRO A 217 23.94 -1.79 -8.69
CA PRO A 217 23.11 -2.99 -8.82
C PRO A 217 21.62 -2.66 -8.75
N LYS A 218 20.87 -3.15 -9.75
CA LYS A 218 19.42 -3.08 -9.85
C LYS A 218 18.88 -4.51 -9.74
N ILE A 219 18.20 -4.82 -8.64
CA ILE A 219 17.84 -6.18 -8.27
C ILE A 219 16.32 -6.27 -8.25
N MET A 220 15.75 -7.16 -9.07
CA MET A 220 14.31 -7.44 -9.06
C MET A 220 14.02 -8.75 -8.32
N LEU A 221 13.22 -8.68 -7.28
CA LEU A 221 12.73 -9.86 -6.57
C LEU A 221 11.38 -10.26 -7.17
N LEU A 222 11.38 -11.37 -7.90
CA LEU A 222 10.19 -11.88 -8.55
C LEU A 222 9.17 -12.41 -7.53
N ASN A 223 7.89 -12.32 -7.88
CA ASN A 223 6.83 -12.95 -7.10
C ASN A 223 6.94 -14.48 -7.20
N GLY A 224 6.57 -15.19 -6.13
CA GLY A 224 6.57 -16.67 -6.10
C GLY A 224 5.47 -17.33 -6.92
N SER A 225 4.59 -16.54 -7.53
CA SER A 225 3.46 -16.97 -8.35
C SER A 225 3.01 -15.82 -9.24
N HIS A 226 2.46 -16.12 -10.41
CA HIS A 226 1.81 -15.12 -11.25
C HIS A 226 0.52 -14.62 -10.58
N ASP A 227 0.31 -13.31 -10.64
CA ASP A 227 -0.98 -12.71 -10.32
C ASP A 227 -1.78 -12.45 -11.60
N ARG A 228 -2.99 -11.90 -11.43
CA ARG A 228 -3.85 -11.59 -12.58
C ARG A 228 -3.23 -10.60 -13.57
N GLU A 229 -2.31 -9.75 -13.14
CA GLU A 229 -1.64 -8.73 -13.97
C GLU A 229 -0.58 -9.35 -14.88
N THR A 230 0.06 -10.40 -14.39
CA THR A 230 1.20 -11.08 -15.04
C THR A 230 0.82 -12.44 -15.65
N SER A 231 -0.47 -12.79 -15.60
CA SER A 231 -1.04 -14.03 -16.13
C SER A 231 -1.03 -14.15 -17.66
N SER A 232 -0.82 -13.04 -18.37
CA SER A 232 -0.74 -12.98 -19.83
C SER A 232 0.33 -11.99 -20.28
N SER A 233 1.14 -12.36 -21.27
CA SER A 233 2.14 -11.48 -21.90
C SER A 233 1.61 -10.85 -23.19
N GLY A 234 2.05 -9.64 -23.49
CA GLY A 234 1.81 -8.98 -24.78
C GLY A 234 2.80 -9.41 -25.87
N ALA A 235 3.89 -10.10 -25.50
CA ALA A 235 4.97 -10.47 -26.41
C ALA A 235 4.87 -11.93 -26.89
N HIS A 236 4.24 -12.81 -26.11
CA HIS A 236 4.10 -14.23 -26.42
C HIS A 236 2.87 -14.83 -25.74
N GLU A 237 2.51 -16.05 -26.12
CA GLU A 237 1.44 -16.80 -25.48
C GLU A 237 1.85 -17.24 -24.07
N GLY A 238 0.92 -17.18 -23.12
CA GLY A 238 1.14 -17.56 -21.72
C GLY A 238 1.54 -16.41 -20.78
N PRO A 239 1.91 -16.72 -19.52
CA PRO A 239 2.21 -15.74 -18.48
C PRO A 239 3.55 -15.04 -18.70
N MET A 240 3.72 -13.85 -18.13
CA MET A 240 4.98 -13.10 -18.21
C MET A 240 6.15 -13.88 -17.61
N THR A 241 7.25 -13.96 -18.34
CA THR A 241 8.54 -14.46 -17.85
C THR A 241 9.25 -13.41 -16.98
N ALA A 242 10.33 -13.82 -16.31
CA ALA A 242 11.22 -12.90 -15.61
C ALA A 242 11.77 -11.78 -16.53
N ALA A 243 12.05 -12.10 -17.80
CA ALA A 243 12.55 -11.14 -18.76
C ALA A 243 11.50 -10.07 -19.10
N ASP A 244 10.23 -10.47 -19.27
CA ASP A 244 9.14 -9.53 -19.52
C ASP A 244 8.95 -8.57 -18.35
N MET A 245 9.08 -9.07 -17.11
CA MET A 245 8.95 -8.25 -15.91
C MET A 245 10.10 -7.22 -15.80
N VAL A 246 11.33 -7.62 -16.13
CA VAL A 246 12.48 -6.70 -16.17
C VAL A 246 12.28 -5.66 -17.26
N GLN A 247 11.85 -6.08 -18.45
CA GLN A 247 11.59 -5.17 -19.57
C GLN A 247 10.50 -4.15 -19.26
N ALA A 248 9.49 -4.52 -18.47
CA ALA A 248 8.41 -3.61 -18.07
C ALA A 248 8.85 -2.46 -17.14
N VAL A 249 10.01 -2.59 -16.47
CA VAL A 249 10.55 -1.58 -15.54
C VAL A 249 11.89 -0.98 -16.00
N SER A 250 12.38 -1.38 -17.18
CA SER A 250 13.60 -0.88 -17.81
C SER A 250 13.31 0.34 -18.67
#